data_AF-A0A4Q5Z0D1-F1
#
_entry.id   AF-A0A4Q5Z0D1-F1
#
_cell.length_a   1.000
_cell.length_b   1.000
_cell.length_c   1.000
_cell.angle_alpha   90.00
_cell.angle_beta   90.00
_cell.angle_gamma   90.00
#
_symmetry.space_group_name_H-M   'P 1'
#
loop_
_entity.id
_entity.type
_entity.pdbx_description
1 polymer ?
#
loop_
_entity_poly.entity_id
_entity_poly.type
_entity_poly.pdbx_seq_one_letter_code
_entity_poly.pdbx_strand_id
1 'polypeptide(L)'
;MKAIGLKPPIGDALFTATLAGDVISNAIYYSSIGLVKKKHLLLTGTVLGAAAGIGALTLTRPLGLRDAPVTRTDKTKVLTVAWYMIGGLIAAGIIKALRK
;
A
#
# COMPACT_ATOMS: atom_id res chain seq x y z
N MET A 1 -14.84 -16.41 1.51
CA MET A 1 -16.25 -16.25 1.08
C MET A 1 -16.90 -17.59 0.76
N LYS A 2 -16.45 -18.35 -0.25
CA LYS A 2 -16.94 -19.73 -0.49
C LYS A 2 -16.71 -20.70 0.68
N ALA A 3 -15.56 -20.58 1.36
CA ALA A 3 -15.20 -21.41 2.53
C ALA A 3 -15.98 -21.08 3.82
N ILE A 4 -16.70 -19.96 3.86
CA ILE A 4 -17.54 -19.52 4.99
C ILE A 4 -19.03 -19.48 4.61
N GLY A 5 -19.41 -20.18 3.52
CA GLY A 5 -20.80 -20.30 3.06
C GLY A 5 -21.41 -19.02 2.46
N LEU A 6 -20.65 -17.94 2.32
CA LEU A 6 -21.13 -16.65 1.81
C LEU A 6 -20.82 -16.49 0.32
N LYS A 7 -21.82 -16.05 -0.45
CA LYS A 7 -21.61 -15.68 -1.85
C LYS A 7 -20.81 -14.37 -1.89
N PRO A 8 -19.69 -14.30 -2.65
CA PRO A 8 -18.95 -13.06 -2.81
C PRO A 8 -19.83 -12.00 -3.50
N PRO A 9 -19.70 -10.71 -3.13
CA PRO A 9 -20.35 -9.64 -3.86
C PRO A 9 -19.86 -9.63 -5.31
N ILE A 10 -20.68 -9.09 -6.22
CA ILE A 10 -20.40 -8.97 -7.65
C ILE A 10 -20.65 -7.54 -8.12
N GLY A 11 -20.10 -7.17 -9.27
CA GLY A 11 -20.28 -5.84 -9.87
C GLY A 11 -19.87 -4.70 -8.93
N ASP A 12 -20.68 -3.66 -8.86
CA ASP A 12 -20.39 -2.45 -8.08
C ASP A 12 -20.19 -2.73 -6.60
N ALA A 13 -20.95 -3.67 -6.02
CA ALA A 13 -20.79 -4.05 -4.62
C ALA A 13 -19.40 -4.65 -4.33
N LEU A 14 -18.86 -5.44 -5.27
CA LEU A 14 -17.49 -5.97 -5.16
C LEU A 14 -16.47 -4.85 -5.29
N PHE A 15 -16.67 -3.94 -6.25
CA PHE A 15 -15.79 -2.80 -6.46
C PHE A 15 -15.73 -1.90 -5.22
N THR A 16 -16.88 -1.49 -4.68
CA THR A 16 -16.94 -0.65 -3.48
C THR A 16 -16.34 -1.34 -2.28
N ALA A 17 -16.61 -2.64 -2.07
CA ALA A 17 -16.01 -3.39 -0.97
C ALA A 17 -14.48 -3.46 -1.09
N THR A 18 -13.97 -3.69 -2.30
CA THR A 18 -12.52 -3.75 -2.56
C THR A 18 -11.88 -2.37 -2.37
N LEU A 19 -12.51 -1.30 -2.86
CA LEU A 19 -12.03 0.07 -2.71
C LEU A 19 -12.03 0.51 -1.24
N ALA A 20 -13.11 0.23 -0.50
CA ALA A 20 -13.17 0.53 0.93
C ALA A 20 -12.08 -0.23 1.70
N GLY A 21 -11.91 -1.52 1.39
CA GLY A 21 -10.85 -2.34 1.96
C GLY A 21 -9.45 -1.79 1.65
N ASP A 22 -9.21 -1.36 0.42
CA ASP A 22 -7.95 -0.76 0.00
C ASP A 22 -7.66 0.55 0.74
N VAL A 23 -8.63 1.46 0.83
CA VAL A 23 -8.49 2.73 1.55
C VAL A 23 -8.20 2.49 3.04
N ILE A 24 -8.99 1.64 3.70
CA ILE A 24 -8.81 1.34 5.13
C ILE A 24 -7.46 0.69 5.38
N SER A 25 -7.09 -0.31 4.57
CA SER A 25 -5.83 -1.04 4.74
C SER A 25 -4.63 -0.13 4.56
N ASN A 26 -4.64 0.73 3.54
CA ASN A 26 -3.57 1.70 3.32
C ASN A 26 -3.53 2.77 4.43
N ALA A 27 -4.70 3.24 4.90
CA ALA A 27 -4.75 4.18 6.01
C ALA A 27 -4.12 3.60 7.29
N ILE A 28 -4.46 2.35 7.63
CA ILE A 28 -3.84 1.64 8.76
C ILE A 28 -2.34 1.49 8.53
N TYR A 29 -1.93 1.01 7.35
CA TYR A 29 -0.53 0.80 7.01
C TYR A 29 0.32 2.08 7.16
N TYR A 30 -0.11 3.18 6.54
CA TYR A 30 0.64 4.43 6.57
C TYR A 30 0.49 5.22 7.87
N SER A 31 -0.63 5.08 8.60
CA SER A 31 -0.76 5.70 9.93
C SER A 31 0.23 5.13 10.95
N SER A 32 0.70 3.89 10.74
CA SER A 32 1.73 3.26 11.57
C SER A 32 3.06 4.05 11.58
N ILE A 33 3.34 4.86 10.54
CA ILE A 33 4.46 5.81 10.52
C ILE A 33 4.40 6.73 11.73
N GLY A 34 3.19 7.14 12.15
CA GLY A 34 2.99 7.97 13.32
C GLY A 34 3.44 7.30 14.63
N LEU A 35 3.55 5.98 14.73
CA LEU A 35 3.87 5.35 16.01
C LEU A 35 5.32 5.65 16.47
N VAL A 36 6.19 6.12 15.58
CA VAL A 36 7.59 6.46 15.92
C VAL A 36 7.79 7.92 16.35
N LYS A 37 8.94 8.18 16.99
CA LYS A 37 9.38 9.53 17.40
C LYS A 37 9.51 10.46 16.18
N LYS A 38 9.20 11.76 16.35
CA LYS A 38 9.27 12.81 15.30
C LYS A 38 10.56 12.75 14.46
N LYS A 39 11.71 12.49 15.09
CA LYS A 39 13.03 12.44 14.42
C LYS A 39 13.17 11.30 13.39
N HIS A 40 12.38 10.23 13.51
CA HIS A 40 12.45 9.06 12.62
C HIS A 40 11.32 9.01 11.59
N LEU A 41 10.35 9.93 11.62
CA LEU A 41 9.16 9.86 10.76
C LEU A 41 9.49 9.72 9.28
N LEU A 42 10.40 10.54 8.77
CA LEU A 42 10.78 10.50 7.34
C LEU A 42 11.47 9.18 6.98
N LEU A 43 12.39 8.69 7.83
CA LEU A 43 13.06 7.41 7.61
C LEU A 43 12.04 6.26 7.63
N THR A 44 11.16 6.22 8.62
CA THR A 44 10.11 5.21 8.74
C THR A 44 9.14 5.26 7.55
N GLY A 45 8.76 6.46 7.09
CA GLY A 45 7.93 6.63 5.91
C GLY A 45 8.58 6.11 4.64
N THR A 46 9.87 6.41 4.42
CA THR A 46 10.64 5.88 3.29
C THR A 46 10.73 4.36 3.34
N VAL A 47 11.04 3.78 4.50
CA VAL A 47 11.18 2.32 4.67
C VAL A 47 9.84 1.61 4.47
N LEU A 48 8.75 2.10 5.05
CA LEU A 48 7.42 1.53 4.85
C LEU A 48 6.94 1.72 3.41
N GLY A 49 7.20 2.88 2.79
CA GLY A 49 6.92 3.06 1.36
C GLY A 49 7.68 2.05 0.49
N ALA A 50 8.98 1.86 0.73
CA ALA A 50 9.75 0.85 0.00
C ALA A 50 9.22 -0.58 0.25
N ALA A 51 8.86 -0.91 1.49
CA ALA A 51 8.29 -2.21 1.84
C ALA A 51 6.95 -2.45 1.13
N ALA A 52 6.07 -1.45 1.05
CA ALA A 52 4.82 -1.53 0.30
C ALA A 52 5.08 -1.73 -1.20
N GLY A 53 6.04 -1.00 -1.77
CA GLY A 53 6.42 -1.14 -3.18
C GLY A 53 6.99 -2.52 -3.51
N ILE A 54 7.87 -3.07 -2.65
CA ILE A 54 8.39 -4.43 -2.78
C ILE A 54 7.23 -5.44 -2.65
N GLY A 55 6.33 -5.24 -1.69
CA GLY A 55 5.14 -6.07 -1.52
C GLY A 55 4.24 -6.06 -2.74
N ALA A 56 4.06 -4.91 -3.39
CA ALA A 56 3.29 -4.79 -4.62
C ALA A 56 3.88 -5.63 -5.77
N LEU A 57 5.21 -5.80 -5.83
CA LEU A 57 5.88 -6.63 -6.84
C LEU A 57 5.87 -8.12 -6.49
N THR A 58 5.99 -8.48 -5.22
CA THR A 58 6.19 -9.89 -4.80
C THR A 58 4.90 -10.59 -4.42
N LEU A 59 3.87 -9.88 -3.93
CA LEU A 59 2.60 -10.47 -3.49
C LEU A 59 1.52 -10.51 -4.58
N THR A 60 1.58 -9.68 -5.62
CA THR A 60 0.52 -9.61 -6.66
C THR A 60 0.27 -10.99 -7.29
N ARG A 61 1.33 -11.66 -7.74
CA ARG A 61 1.20 -12.97 -8.38
C ARG A 61 0.73 -14.08 -7.43
N PRO A 62 1.30 -14.25 -6.21
CA PRO A 62 0.78 -15.21 -5.22
C PRO A 62 -0.68 -14.98 -4.81
N LEU A 63 -1.16 -13.74 -4.84
CA LEU A 63 -2.56 -13.39 -4.55
C LEU A 63 -3.51 -13.65 -5.74
N GLY A 64 -3.01 -14.20 -6.85
CA GLY A 64 -3.80 -14.45 -8.05
C GLY A 64 -4.17 -13.19 -8.83
N LEU A 65 -3.49 -12.07 -8.55
CA LEU A 65 -3.69 -10.81 -9.27
C LEU A 65 -2.82 -10.75 -10.52
N ARG A 66 -3.22 -9.92 -11.49
CA ARG A 66 -2.45 -9.67 -12.71
C ARG A 66 -1.25 -8.77 -12.38
N ASP A 67 -0.04 -9.30 -12.47
CA ASP A 67 1.22 -8.62 -12.15
C ASP A 67 1.83 -7.84 -13.33
N ALA A 68 1.38 -8.12 -14.56
CA ALA A 68 1.87 -7.48 -15.79
C ALA A 68 2.01 -5.94 -15.73
N PRO A 69 1.11 -5.16 -15.07
CA PRO A 69 1.27 -3.72 -14.97
C PRO A 69 2.48 -3.28 -14.12
N VAL A 70 2.89 -4.08 -13.13
CA VAL A 70 3.93 -3.71 -12.15
C VAL A 70 5.27 -4.39 -12.41
N THR A 71 5.28 -5.52 -13.13
CA THR A 71 6.51 -6.30 -13.43
C THR A 71 6.94 -6.25 -14.90
N ARG A 72 6.31 -5.41 -15.74
CA ARG A 72 6.53 -5.37 -17.21
C ARG A 72 8.01 -5.28 -17.63
N THR A 73 8.80 -4.47 -16.95
CA THR A 73 10.24 -4.29 -17.19
C THR A 73 10.95 -3.99 -15.87
N ASP A 74 12.27 -4.10 -15.82
CA ASP A 74 13.03 -3.72 -14.62
C ASP A 74 12.86 -2.23 -14.29
N LYS A 75 12.70 -1.37 -15.31
CA LYS A 75 12.35 0.04 -15.10
C LYS A 75 10.99 0.20 -14.42
N THR A 76 9.99 -0.59 -14.81
CA THR A 76 8.64 -0.58 -14.19
C THR A 76 8.68 -1.05 -12.75
N LYS A 77 9.49 -2.07 -12.44
CA LYS A 77 9.68 -2.55 -11.07
C LYS A 77 10.29 -1.47 -10.18
N VAL A 78 11.40 -0.86 -10.63
CA VAL A 78 12.06 0.23 -9.91
C VAL A 78 11.12 1.41 -9.73
N LEU A 79 10.37 1.79 -10.77
CA LEU A 79 9.40 2.88 -10.69
C LEU A 79 8.28 2.57 -9.70
N THR A 80 7.80 1.33 -9.65
CA THR A 80 6.78 0.89 -8.69
C THR A 80 7.29 1.11 -7.27
N VAL A 81 8.49 0.61 -6.94
CA VAL A 81 9.07 0.77 -5.59
C VAL A 81 9.31 2.25 -5.28
N ALA A 82 9.88 3.01 -6.21
CA ALA A 82 10.14 4.43 -6.03
C ALA A 82 8.84 5.23 -5.79
N TRP A 83 7.76 4.90 -6.49
CA TRP A 83 6.47 5.56 -6.33
C TRP A 83 5.88 5.36 -4.93
N TYR A 84 5.91 4.13 -4.43
CA TYR A 84 5.47 3.85 -3.06
C TYR A 84 6.39 4.49 -2.01
N MET A 85 7.71 4.58 -2.28
CA MET A 85 8.66 5.26 -1.41
C MET A 85 8.36 6.78 -1.31
N ILE A 86 8.05 7.43 -2.44
CA ILE A 86 7.62 8.83 -2.48
C ILE A 86 6.31 9.01 -1.70
N GLY A 87 5.34 8.12 -1.89
CA GLY A 87 4.08 8.16 -1.13
C GLY A 87 4.30 8.06 0.38
N GLY A 88 5.17 7.14 0.82
CA GLY A 88 5.54 7.00 2.23
C GLY A 88 6.25 8.22 2.80
N LEU A 89 7.11 8.87 2.01
CA LEU A 89 7.78 10.12 2.39
C LEU A 89 6.77 11.27 2.55
N ILE A 90 5.82 11.41 1.62
CA ILE A 90 4.75 12.41 1.69
C ILE A 90 3.89 12.17 2.94
N ALA A 91 3.47 10.93 3.19
CA ALA A 91 2.68 10.57 4.38
C ALA A 91 3.43 10.93 5.68
N ALA A 92 4.70 10.59 5.78
CA ALA A 92 5.55 10.98 6.92
C ALA A 92 5.68 12.50 7.06
N GLY A 93 5.81 13.22 5.95
CA GLY A 93 5.86 14.69 5.92
C GLY A 93 4.58 15.32 6.46
N ILE A 94 3.42 14.84 6.03
CA ILE A 94 2.11 15.29 6.51
C ILE A 94 1.97 15.00 8.01
N ILE A 95 2.28 13.79 8.46
CA ILE A 95 2.23 13.42 9.89
C ILE A 95 3.16 14.32 10.71
N LYS A 96 4.37 14.60 10.21
CA LYS A 96 5.32 15.50 10.88
C LYS A 96 4.76 16.93 10.98
N ALA A 97 4.09 17.42 9.93
CA ALA A 97 3.48 18.74 9.90
C ALA A 97 2.27 18.86 10.85
N LEU A 98 1.42 17.82 10.92
CA LEU A 98 0.25 17.79 11.80
C LEU A 98 0.61 17.66 13.29
N ARG A 99 1.76 17.06 13.60
CA ARG A 99 2.25 16.91 14.97
C ARG A 99 2.90 18.16 15.54
N LYS A 100 2.94 19.27 14.79
CA LYS A 100 3.73 20.45 15.14
C LYS A 100 3.45 20.89 16.58
#